data_AF-A0AAW8FZC2-F1
#
_entry.id   AF-A0AAW8FZC2-F1
#
_cell.length_a   1.000
_cell.length_b   1.000
_cell.length_c   1.000
_cell.angle_alpha   90.00
_cell.angle_beta   90.00
_cell.angle_gamma   90.00
#
_symmetry.space_group_name_H-M   'P 1'
#
loop_
_entity.id
_entity.type
_entity.pdbx_description
1 polymer ?
#
loop_
_entity_poly.entity_id
_entity_poly.type
_entity_poly.pdbx_seq_one_letter_code
_entity_poly.pdbx_strand_id
1 'polypeptide(L)'
;MATRITITDSGQTQTLSGPPAPDTPDDSLQRISDVYFAKKVTTDNGTRVSFTKIDSAHVQRDHNQVEIPYDAVLGKTVYLVIETSNMTDLSIDAVIRPSAATMTENTDTLQLMRFISPNRYVMQRLFTVQVGNFDALNNRLGSHAHYTNLQSDHINKAIIKLQLRPDGRATFDEWSRRLADGSVNLEVVVKRTDNHPCAYRDEQQEVNGAGIFLQDDTARFRVVNKNIYAVYHGSNTYNTLAVINPNPERRRIQKVVNHHSAEAVYFYYDQNDNEHRICARTKETITRKRRVNAIPPPAQRGTLLQTIDYSANRAAGEQIDAHQLLVYSNGTLGDGATDKWYANQQGNVELVNMDIIANPGVGPQIFEAFNYNQNGVIIRYGFQHTRRRSIQPDLFAGFLGALAQFRQEGHNHYIVSQGFSYADASCYPSAEHVNGEAGDLNLLTTQQDGNNTILTAANFDYDSEVILRNILYDFGFILGRSENFSNNANASAADNATTRLPHTTHTATPRHNNHLHIHGFNPISDIYA
;
A
#
# COMPACT_ATOMS: atom_id res chain seq x y z
N MET A 1 23.09 -39.88 0.73
CA MET A 1 23.57 -40.51 -0.52
C MET A 1 23.60 -39.44 -1.60
N ALA A 2 24.66 -39.34 -2.40
CA ALA A 2 24.75 -38.34 -3.46
C ALA A 2 23.91 -38.76 -4.68
N THR A 3 22.96 -37.93 -5.10
CA THR A 3 22.07 -38.19 -6.23
C THR A 3 22.74 -37.77 -7.55
N ARG A 4 22.75 -38.68 -8.53
CA ARG A 4 23.28 -38.44 -9.89
C ARG A 4 22.12 -38.07 -10.82
N ILE A 5 22.28 -36.97 -11.56
CA ILE A 5 21.29 -36.50 -12.56
C ILE A 5 21.50 -37.25 -13.88
N THR A 6 20.42 -37.70 -14.50
CA THR A 6 20.40 -38.12 -15.92
C THR A 6 19.31 -37.36 -16.64
N ILE A 7 19.64 -36.67 -17.73
CA ILE A 7 18.70 -35.97 -18.60
C ILE A 7 18.60 -36.80 -19.89
N THR A 8 17.38 -37.08 -20.36
CA THR A 8 17.13 -37.70 -21.67
C THR A 8 16.29 -36.77 -22.56
N ASP A 9 16.53 -36.82 -23.87
CA ASP A 9 16.05 -35.91 -24.93
C ASP A 9 14.52 -35.85 -25.16
N SER A 10 13.69 -36.38 -24.27
CA SER A 10 12.22 -36.45 -24.46
C SER A 10 11.41 -35.41 -23.66
N GLY A 11 12.04 -34.39 -23.08
CA GLY A 11 11.33 -33.21 -22.56
C GLY A 11 10.32 -33.46 -21.42
N GLN A 12 10.49 -34.51 -20.61
CA GLN A 12 9.66 -34.71 -19.43
C GLN A 12 10.16 -33.85 -18.25
N THR A 13 9.32 -32.93 -17.78
CA THR A 13 9.52 -32.21 -16.52
C THR A 13 9.08 -33.11 -15.36
N GLN A 14 10.00 -33.47 -14.48
CA GLN A 14 9.67 -34.15 -13.22
C GLN A 14 9.60 -33.10 -12.11
N THR A 15 8.47 -33.04 -11.40
CA THR A 15 8.32 -32.21 -10.20
C THR A 15 9.24 -32.75 -9.11
N LEU A 16 10.27 -31.98 -8.76
CA LEU A 16 11.07 -32.22 -7.57
C LEU A 16 10.23 -31.80 -6.36
N SER A 17 9.83 -32.77 -5.53
CA SER A 17 9.47 -32.46 -4.15
C SER A 17 10.66 -31.74 -3.51
N GLY A 18 10.40 -30.58 -2.88
CA GLY A 18 11.42 -29.91 -2.09
C GLY A 18 12.05 -30.88 -1.08
N PRO A 19 13.26 -30.60 -0.59
CA PRO A 19 13.85 -31.44 0.44
C PRO A 19 12.81 -31.61 1.56
N PRO A 20 12.57 -32.84 2.06
CA PRO A 20 11.77 -33.02 3.26
C PRO A 20 12.31 -32.05 4.32
N ALA A 21 11.41 -31.43 5.08
CA ALA A 21 11.81 -30.64 6.24
C ALA A 21 12.85 -31.46 7.02
N PRO A 22 13.95 -30.85 7.50
CA PRO A 22 14.97 -31.59 8.22
C PRO A 22 14.27 -32.42 9.30
N ASP A 23 14.49 -33.74 9.27
CA ASP A 23 14.06 -34.64 10.34
C ASP A 23 14.77 -34.16 11.60
N THR A 24 14.13 -33.26 12.36
CA THR A 24 14.44 -33.11 13.78
C THR A 24 14.23 -34.50 14.35
N PRO A 25 15.25 -35.13 14.97
CA PRO A 25 15.06 -36.40 15.63
C PRO A 25 13.85 -36.29 16.54
N ASP A 26 12.87 -37.18 16.40
CA ASP A 26 11.78 -37.27 17.38
C ASP A 26 12.38 -37.83 18.67
N ASP A 27 12.97 -36.91 19.43
CA ASP A 27 13.54 -37.14 20.75
C ASP A 27 12.46 -37.26 21.82
N SER A 28 11.19 -37.32 21.42
CA SER A 28 9.97 -37.32 22.25
C SER A 28 9.78 -36.07 23.11
N LEU A 29 10.67 -35.07 23.01
CA LEU A 29 10.58 -33.86 23.81
C LEU A 29 9.45 -32.98 23.29
N GLN A 30 8.68 -32.42 24.23
CA GLN A 30 7.76 -31.34 23.96
C GLN A 30 8.58 -30.07 23.81
N ARG A 31 8.63 -29.53 22.60
CA ARG A 31 9.58 -28.49 22.24
C ARG A 31 8.91 -27.31 21.58
N ILE A 32 9.34 -26.11 21.95
CA ILE A 32 9.14 -24.89 21.17
C ILE A 32 10.46 -24.62 20.45
N SER A 33 10.52 -25.00 19.17
CA SER A 33 11.75 -24.98 18.39
C SER A 33 12.08 -23.59 17.87
N ASP A 34 11.07 -22.82 17.47
CA ASP A 34 11.25 -21.49 16.90
C ASP A 34 10.06 -20.56 17.15
N VAL A 35 10.34 -19.26 17.20
CA VAL A 35 9.34 -18.20 17.36
C VAL A 35 9.74 -17.02 16.50
N TYR A 36 8.88 -16.64 15.57
CA TYR A 36 9.17 -15.56 14.63
C TYR A 36 7.94 -14.80 14.19
N PHE A 37 8.12 -13.53 13.85
CA PHE A 37 7.12 -12.75 13.14
C PHE A 37 7.20 -13.06 11.64
N ALA A 38 6.07 -13.04 10.94
CA ALA A 38 5.96 -13.42 9.55
C ALA A 38 4.90 -12.63 8.79
N LYS A 39 5.07 -12.61 7.46
CA LYS A 39 3.98 -12.34 6.51
C LYS A 39 3.36 -13.66 6.06
N LYS A 40 2.04 -13.65 5.90
CA LYS A 40 1.31 -14.74 5.25
C LYS A 40 1.61 -14.70 3.74
N VAL A 41 1.83 -15.87 3.15
CA VAL A 41 1.94 -16.05 1.71
C VAL A 41 1.02 -17.20 1.32
N THR A 42 0.27 -17.01 0.26
CA THR A 42 -0.63 -18.01 -0.31
C THR A 42 -0.20 -18.35 -1.72
N THR A 43 -0.29 -19.63 -2.06
CA THR A 43 0.01 -20.16 -3.40
C THR A 43 -1.16 -21.00 -3.88
N ASP A 44 -1.05 -21.56 -5.08
CA ASP A 44 -2.07 -22.44 -5.68
C ASP A 44 -3.46 -21.81 -5.68
N ASN A 45 -3.53 -20.58 -6.20
CA ASN A 45 -4.75 -19.76 -6.26
C ASN A 45 -5.42 -19.58 -4.88
N GLY A 46 -4.62 -19.43 -3.83
CA GLY A 46 -5.10 -19.17 -2.47
C GLY A 46 -5.43 -20.43 -1.67
N THR A 47 -5.15 -21.64 -2.19
CA THR A 47 -5.49 -22.91 -1.54
C THR A 47 -4.37 -23.51 -0.69
N ARG A 48 -3.16 -22.94 -0.76
CA ARG A 48 -2.06 -23.26 0.16
C ARG A 48 -1.60 -22.01 0.86
N VAL A 49 -1.24 -22.14 2.14
CA VAL A 49 -0.70 -21.04 2.95
C VAL A 49 0.70 -21.40 3.45
N SER A 50 1.53 -20.39 3.64
CA SER A 50 2.84 -20.48 4.25
C SER A 50 3.18 -19.15 4.94
N PHE A 51 4.27 -19.14 5.71
CA PHE A 51 4.71 -17.98 6.45
C PHE A 51 6.16 -17.66 6.08
N THR A 52 6.38 -16.47 5.53
CA THR A 52 7.75 -15.97 5.30
C THR A 52 8.17 -15.15 6.50
N LYS A 53 9.25 -15.56 7.17
CA LYS A 53 9.80 -14.86 8.34
C LYS A 53 10.09 -13.40 8.00
N ILE A 54 9.79 -12.51 8.95
CA ILE A 54 10.24 -11.13 8.95
C ILE A 54 11.52 -11.08 9.75
N ASP A 55 12.62 -11.01 9.01
CA ASP A 55 13.96 -10.91 9.57
C ASP A 55 14.58 -9.58 9.17
N SER A 56 14.60 -8.65 10.12
CA SER A 56 15.20 -7.32 10.01
C SER A 56 16.72 -7.34 10.16
N ALA A 57 17.35 -8.50 10.34
CA ALA A 57 18.80 -8.65 10.25
C ALA A 57 19.28 -8.81 8.79
N HIS A 58 18.41 -9.28 7.89
CA HIS A 58 18.74 -9.51 6.49
C HIS A 58 17.98 -8.54 5.59
N VAL A 59 18.72 -7.79 4.76
CA VAL A 59 18.12 -6.89 3.77
C VAL A 59 17.31 -7.68 2.74
N GLN A 60 16.13 -7.18 2.42
CA GLN A 60 15.42 -7.60 1.22
C GLN A 60 15.97 -6.84 0.02
N ARG A 61 15.71 -7.33 -1.19
CA ARG A 61 16.07 -6.62 -2.43
C ARG A 61 14.81 -6.34 -3.22
N ASP A 62 14.69 -5.12 -3.75
CA ASP A 62 13.64 -4.79 -4.72
C ASP A 62 13.98 -5.35 -6.13
N HIS A 63 13.16 -5.04 -7.14
CA HIS A 63 13.37 -5.51 -8.52
C HIS A 63 14.67 -5.00 -9.17
N ASN A 64 15.24 -3.91 -8.65
CA ASN A 64 16.48 -3.29 -9.11
C ASN A 64 17.67 -3.79 -8.28
N GLN A 65 17.45 -4.82 -7.45
CA GLN A 65 18.38 -5.33 -6.45
C GLN A 65 18.79 -4.30 -5.38
N VAL A 66 18.01 -3.23 -5.21
CA VAL A 66 18.27 -2.25 -4.15
C VAL A 66 17.91 -2.89 -2.82
N GLU A 67 18.88 -2.86 -1.90
CA GLU A 67 18.68 -3.34 -0.54
C GLU A 67 17.66 -2.47 0.18
N ILE A 68 16.57 -3.08 0.61
CA ILE A 68 15.52 -2.49 1.41
C ILE A 68 15.55 -3.15 2.80
N PRO A 69 15.70 -2.37 3.89
CA PRO A 69 15.58 -2.91 5.24
C PRO A 69 14.22 -3.57 5.42
N TYR A 70 14.19 -4.80 5.93
CA TYR A 70 12.93 -5.51 6.21
C TYR A 70 12.46 -5.24 7.64
N ASP A 71 12.26 -3.97 7.93
CA ASP A 71 11.69 -3.52 9.21
C ASP A 71 10.16 -3.55 9.14
N ALA A 72 9.53 -4.00 10.23
CA ALA A 72 8.11 -3.87 10.40
C ALA A 72 7.75 -2.44 10.83
N VAL A 73 6.55 -1.99 10.48
CA VAL A 73 6.10 -0.63 10.79
C VAL A 73 5.06 -0.68 11.91
N LEU A 74 5.12 0.26 12.86
CA LEU A 74 4.05 0.43 13.86
C LEU A 74 2.67 0.54 13.20
N GLY A 75 1.69 -0.20 13.72
CA GLY A 75 0.35 -0.30 13.12
C GLY A 75 0.18 -1.44 12.12
N LYS A 76 1.26 -2.04 11.61
CA LYS A 76 1.20 -3.11 10.62
C LYS A 76 0.60 -4.39 11.22
N THR A 77 -0.19 -5.10 10.42
CA THR A 77 -0.65 -6.46 10.72
C THR A 77 0.47 -7.46 10.43
N VAL A 78 0.76 -8.34 11.38
CA VAL A 78 1.77 -9.41 11.25
C VAL A 78 1.25 -10.71 11.87
N TYR A 79 1.91 -11.81 11.55
CA TYR A 79 1.69 -13.10 12.18
C TYR A 79 2.85 -13.41 13.12
N LEU A 80 2.57 -13.79 14.36
CA LEU A 80 3.53 -14.46 15.24
C LEU A 80 3.31 -15.96 15.09
N VAL A 81 4.34 -16.68 14.68
CA VAL A 81 4.33 -18.13 14.48
C VAL A 81 5.26 -18.76 15.50
N ILE A 82 4.74 -19.76 16.21
CA ILE A 82 5.47 -20.56 17.20
C ILE A 82 5.50 -21.98 16.66
N GLU A 83 6.68 -22.46 16.30
CA GLU A 83 6.88 -23.84 15.82
C GLU A 83 7.17 -24.77 16.99
N THR A 84 6.51 -25.93 16.99
CA THR A 84 6.62 -26.90 18.07
C THR A 84 6.84 -28.32 17.54
N SER A 85 7.19 -29.23 18.45
CA SER A 85 7.13 -30.68 18.24
C SER A 85 6.52 -31.35 19.46
N ASN A 86 5.72 -32.41 19.25
CA ASN A 86 5.06 -33.17 20.32
C ASN A 86 4.13 -32.33 21.23
N MET A 87 3.53 -31.26 20.69
CA MET A 87 2.70 -30.30 21.46
C MET A 87 1.34 -30.01 20.83
N THR A 88 0.86 -30.81 19.88
CA THR A 88 -0.47 -30.63 19.26
C THR A 88 -1.56 -30.56 20.34
N ASP A 89 -2.53 -29.67 20.15
CA ASP A 89 -3.64 -29.37 21.07
C ASP A 89 -3.25 -28.75 22.42
N LEU A 90 -1.96 -28.59 22.72
CA LEU A 90 -1.50 -27.85 23.90
C LEU A 90 -1.62 -26.34 23.68
N SER A 91 -1.74 -25.59 24.78
CA SER A 91 -1.78 -24.12 24.74
C SER A 91 -0.43 -23.51 25.08
N ILE A 92 -0.05 -22.50 24.30
CA ILE A 92 1.14 -21.68 24.49
C ILE A 92 0.71 -20.28 24.88
N ASP A 93 1.37 -19.76 25.92
CA ASP A 93 1.31 -18.38 26.33
C ASP A 93 2.50 -17.62 25.74
N ALA A 94 2.24 -16.52 25.06
CA ALA A 94 3.25 -15.62 24.52
C ALA A 94 3.07 -14.20 25.07
N VAL A 95 4.16 -13.51 25.37
CA VAL A 95 4.20 -12.06 25.62
C VAL A 95 5.27 -11.43 24.74
N ILE A 96 4.99 -10.22 24.25
CA ILE A 96 5.89 -9.47 23.36
C ILE A 96 6.36 -8.24 24.12
N ARG A 97 7.66 -7.95 24.13
CA ARG A 97 8.24 -6.80 24.81
C ARG A 97 9.31 -6.14 23.96
N PRO A 98 9.59 -4.83 24.14
CA PRO A 98 10.72 -4.21 23.48
C PRO A 98 12.02 -4.62 24.18
N SER A 99 13.06 -4.85 23.38
CA SER A 99 14.43 -5.11 23.87
C SER A 99 15.07 -3.91 24.59
N ALA A 100 14.51 -2.70 24.41
CA ALA A 100 15.02 -1.47 24.99
C ALA A 100 13.88 -0.50 25.36
N ALA A 101 14.15 0.38 26.30
CA ALA A 101 13.23 1.42 26.79
C ALA A 101 12.88 2.52 25.75
N THR A 102 13.46 2.46 24.54
CA THR A 102 13.34 3.50 23.51
C THR A 102 11.91 3.73 23.02
N MET A 103 11.02 2.75 23.14
CA MET A 103 9.60 2.90 22.76
C MET A 103 8.66 3.17 23.93
N THR A 104 8.91 2.53 25.09
CA THR A 104 7.93 2.47 26.20
C THR A 104 8.49 2.94 27.54
N GLU A 105 9.67 3.58 27.59
CA GLU A 105 10.43 3.96 28.83
C GLU A 105 10.92 2.81 29.69
N ASN A 106 10.42 1.60 29.44
CA ASN A 106 10.81 0.37 30.09
C ASN A 106 10.81 -0.79 29.08
N THR A 107 11.04 -2.01 29.52
CA THR A 107 10.99 -3.23 28.69
C THR A 107 9.81 -4.11 29.07
N ASP A 108 8.71 -3.50 29.54
CA ASP A 108 7.51 -4.24 29.93
C ASP A 108 6.78 -4.82 28.72
N THR A 109 5.92 -5.80 28.97
CA THR A 109 5.07 -6.40 27.95
C THR A 109 4.21 -5.36 27.24
N LEU A 110 4.30 -5.37 25.91
CA LEU A 110 3.48 -4.53 25.05
C LEU A 110 2.02 -4.96 25.11
N GLN A 111 1.17 -3.96 25.06
CA GLN A 111 -0.26 -4.13 24.86
C GLN A 111 -0.56 -3.97 23.37
N LEU A 112 -0.88 -5.07 22.68
CA LEU A 112 -1.09 -5.08 21.24
C LEU A 112 -2.48 -5.58 20.87
N MET A 113 -2.92 -5.29 19.64
CA MET A 113 -4.23 -5.69 19.13
C MET A 113 -4.17 -7.08 18.49
N ARG A 114 -4.79 -8.08 19.12
CA ARG A 114 -4.96 -9.44 18.57
C ARG A 114 -6.23 -9.54 17.75
N PHE A 115 -6.18 -10.19 16.60
CA PHE A 115 -7.40 -10.64 15.90
C PHE A 115 -7.98 -11.87 16.59
N ILE A 116 -9.23 -11.78 17.04
CA ILE A 116 -10.00 -12.94 17.54
C ILE A 116 -11.07 -13.39 16.54
N SER A 117 -11.37 -12.53 15.57
CA SER A 117 -12.05 -12.90 14.35
C SER A 117 -11.53 -11.99 13.24
N PRO A 118 -11.78 -12.32 11.95
CA PRO A 118 -11.35 -11.48 10.84
C PRO A 118 -11.90 -10.06 10.92
N ASN A 119 -13.02 -9.87 11.64
CA ASN A 119 -13.76 -8.62 11.83
C ASN A 119 -13.58 -7.97 13.21
N ARG A 120 -12.79 -8.55 14.11
CA ARG A 120 -12.69 -8.08 15.49
C ARG A 120 -11.30 -8.27 16.06
N TYR A 121 -10.80 -7.19 16.64
CA TYR A 121 -9.60 -7.20 17.45
C TYR A 121 -9.92 -7.03 18.94
N VAL A 122 -9.02 -7.51 19.79
CA VAL A 122 -9.01 -7.25 21.23
C VAL A 122 -7.60 -6.92 21.66
N MET A 123 -7.51 -6.02 22.62
CA MET A 123 -6.26 -5.64 23.25
C MET A 123 -5.76 -6.76 24.18
N GLN A 124 -4.52 -7.19 24.02
CA GLN A 124 -3.90 -8.24 24.84
C GLN A 124 -2.44 -7.90 25.19
N ARG A 125 -2.02 -8.35 26.39
CA ARG A 125 -0.61 -8.41 26.82
C ARG A 125 -0.10 -9.86 26.79
N LEU A 126 -0.95 -10.78 27.23
CA LEU A 126 -0.73 -12.22 27.18
C LEU A 126 -1.56 -12.82 26.04
N PHE A 127 -0.89 -13.48 25.11
CA PHE A 127 -1.50 -14.15 23.98
C PHE A 127 -1.50 -15.65 24.25
N THR A 128 -2.66 -16.21 24.59
CA THR A 128 -2.84 -17.67 24.69
C THR A 128 -3.39 -18.21 23.38
N VAL A 129 -2.73 -19.22 22.82
CA VAL A 129 -3.08 -19.86 21.54
C VAL A 129 -2.83 -21.37 21.63
N GLN A 130 -3.73 -22.15 21.03
CA GLN A 130 -3.58 -23.60 20.94
C GLN A 130 -2.74 -23.98 19.70
N VAL A 131 -1.81 -24.92 19.88
CA VAL A 131 -1.04 -25.51 18.78
C VAL A 131 -1.99 -26.30 17.87
N GLY A 132 -1.92 -26.05 16.56
CA GLY A 132 -2.82 -26.65 15.58
C GLY A 132 -4.16 -25.93 15.40
N ASN A 133 -4.41 -24.83 16.14
CA ASN A 133 -5.55 -23.96 15.87
C ASN A 133 -5.22 -22.97 14.73
N PHE A 134 -6.09 -22.90 13.73
CA PHE A 134 -5.89 -22.09 12.52
C PHE A 134 -6.79 -20.86 12.42
N ASP A 135 -7.45 -20.43 13.50
CA ASP A 135 -8.42 -19.33 13.47
C ASP A 135 -7.81 -17.98 13.08
N ALA A 136 -6.50 -17.81 13.30
CA ALA A 136 -5.74 -16.66 12.81
C ALA A 136 -5.74 -16.52 11.27
N LEU A 137 -6.13 -17.58 10.55
CA LEU A 137 -6.19 -17.67 9.09
C LEU A 137 -7.63 -17.57 8.53
N ASN A 138 -8.63 -17.39 9.40
CA ASN A 138 -10.02 -17.24 8.98
C ASN A 138 -10.20 -16.07 8.01
N ASN A 139 -10.93 -16.31 6.93
CA ASN A 139 -11.51 -15.24 6.10
C ASN A 139 -12.72 -14.62 6.80
N ARG A 140 -13.33 -13.57 6.24
CA ARG A 140 -14.48 -12.83 6.81
C ARG A 140 -15.69 -13.68 7.18
N LEU A 141 -15.80 -14.90 6.63
CA LEU A 141 -16.86 -15.86 6.94
C LEU A 141 -16.50 -16.75 8.14
N GLY A 142 -15.35 -16.52 8.78
CA GLY A 142 -14.85 -17.33 9.90
C GLY A 142 -14.28 -18.67 9.45
N SER A 143 -13.82 -18.80 8.20
CA SER A 143 -13.36 -20.08 7.65
C SER A 143 -11.93 -20.03 7.12
N HIS A 144 -11.17 -21.10 7.39
CA HIS A 144 -9.87 -21.42 6.81
C HIS A 144 -9.88 -22.74 6.01
N ALA A 145 -11.06 -23.32 5.76
CA ALA A 145 -11.20 -24.66 5.16
C ALA A 145 -10.74 -24.76 3.70
N HIS A 146 -10.52 -23.63 3.03
CA HIS A 146 -9.99 -23.58 1.67
C HIS A 146 -8.49 -23.88 1.61
N TYR A 147 -7.77 -23.79 2.74
CA TYR A 147 -6.36 -24.17 2.80
C TYR A 147 -6.22 -25.70 2.92
N THR A 148 -5.49 -26.28 1.99
CA THR A 148 -5.33 -27.74 1.84
C THR A 148 -4.17 -28.31 2.64
N ASN A 149 -3.27 -27.45 3.14
CA ASN A 149 -2.00 -27.85 3.74
C ASN A 149 -1.88 -27.57 5.25
N LEU A 150 -2.98 -27.17 5.91
CA LEU A 150 -2.94 -26.83 7.33
C LEU A 150 -2.52 -28.02 8.21
N GLN A 151 -3.14 -29.18 7.98
CA GLN A 151 -2.88 -30.39 8.76
C GLN A 151 -1.50 -30.99 8.48
N SER A 152 -0.98 -30.85 7.26
CA SER A 152 0.34 -31.39 6.91
C SER A 152 1.49 -30.48 7.33
N ASP A 153 1.33 -29.17 7.15
CA ASP A 153 2.45 -28.23 7.22
C ASP A 153 2.42 -27.38 8.51
N HIS A 154 1.27 -27.29 9.19
CA HIS A 154 1.03 -26.29 10.24
C HIS A 154 0.40 -26.86 11.51
N ILE A 155 0.12 -28.17 11.59
CA ILE A 155 -0.48 -28.80 12.79
C ILE A 155 0.37 -28.64 14.05
N ASN A 156 1.69 -28.51 13.89
CA ASN A 156 2.63 -28.28 14.99
C ASN A 156 2.99 -26.80 15.14
N LYS A 157 2.07 -25.89 14.81
CA LYS A 157 2.28 -24.44 14.95
C LYS A 157 1.17 -23.81 15.77
N ALA A 158 1.56 -22.87 16.63
CA ALA A 158 0.62 -21.92 17.21
C ALA A 158 0.75 -20.60 16.44
N ILE A 159 -0.37 -20.07 15.95
CA ILE A 159 -0.39 -18.94 15.01
C ILE A 159 -1.24 -17.81 15.59
N ILE A 160 -0.66 -16.61 15.70
CA ILE A 160 -1.33 -15.42 16.21
C ILE A 160 -1.29 -14.32 15.14
N LYS A 161 -2.46 -13.84 14.70
CA LYS A 161 -2.57 -12.63 13.87
C LYS A 161 -2.74 -11.41 14.79
N LEU A 162 -1.88 -10.40 14.67
CA LEU A 162 -1.91 -9.20 15.51
C LEU A 162 -1.51 -7.93 14.74
N GLN A 163 -1.84 -6.76 15.29
CA GLN A 163 -1.34 -5.47 14.82
C GLN A 163 -0.32 -4.91 15.82
N LEU A 164 0.78 -4.36 15.30
CA LEU A 164 1.88 -3.77 16.07
C LEU A 164 1.51 -2.38 16.60
N ARG A 165 0.43 -2.30 17.37
CA ARG A 165 -0.09 -1.05 17.92
C ARG A 165 -0.89 -1.28 19.21
N PRO A 166 -1.00 -0.27 20.08
CA PRO A 166 -1.93 -0.29 21.20
C PRO A 166 -3.35 0.09 20.72
N ASP A 167 -4.34 -0.09 21.60
CA ASP A 167 -5.74 0.21 21.33
C ASP A 167 -6.02 1.73 21.27
N GLY A 168 -5.35 2.50 22.12
CA GLY A 168 -5.59 3.93 22.27
C GLY A 168 -4.64 4.80 21.45
N ARG A 169 -5.20 5.84 20.82
CA ARG A 169 -4.46 6.82 20.03
C ARG A 169 -3.32 7.48 20.82
N ALA A 170 -3.59 7.92 22.05
CA ALA A 170 -2.61 8.61 22.89
C ALA A 170 -1.36 7.74 23.17
N THR A 171 -1.54 6.44 23.41
CA THR A 171 -0.42 5.51 23.63
C THR A 171 0.38 5.29 22.34
N PHE A 172 -0.30 5.22 21.18
CA PHE A 172 0.38 5.09 19.89
C PHE A 172 1.20 6.34 19.54
N ASP A 173 0.64 7.53 19.76
CA ASP A 173 1.36 8.80 19.57
C ASP A 173 2.59 8.87 20.49
N GLU A 174 2.48 8.41 21.73
CA GLU A 174 3.62 8.36 22.64
C GLU A 174 4.71 7.38 22.20
N TRP A 175 4.34 6.15 21.79
CA TRP A 175 5.30 5.18 21.25
C TRP A 175 6.04 5.74 20.04
N SER A 176 5.30 6.38 19.13
CA SER A 176 5.89 6.91 17.90
C SER A 176 6.69 8.18 18.08
N ARG A 177 6.30 9.06 19.00
CA ARG A 177 7.10 10.22 19.40
C ARG A 177 8.46 9.79 19.95
N ARG A 178 8.49 8.73 20.77
CA ARG A 178 9.72 8.20 21.37
C ARG A 178 10.59 7.46 20.36
N LEU A 179 9.98 6.67 19.47
CA LEU A 179 10.72 6.05 18.37
C LEU A 179 11.31 7.11 17.43
N ALA A 180 10.59 8.19 17.13
CA ALA A 180 10.96 9.19 16.14
C ALA A 180 11.37 8.53 14.81
N ASP A 181 12.57 8.81 14.28
CA ASP A 181 13.13 8.13 13.10
C ASP A 181 13.95 6.87 13.45
N GLY A 182 13.99 6.51 14.74
CA GLY A 182 14.67 5.34 15.25
C GLY A 182 13.86 4.05 15.10
N SER A 183 14.33 3.03 15.81
CA SER A 183 13.81 1.68 15.73
C SER A 183 13.99 0.92 17.04
N VAL A 184 13.19 -0.11 17.26
CA VAL A 184 13.31 -0.99 18.43
C VAL A 184 13.20 -2.46 18.02
N ASN A 185 14.03 -3.35 18.57
CA ASN A 185 13.82 -4.79 18.40
C ASN A 185 12.77 -5.29 19.39
N LEU A 186 11.93 -6.22 18.96
CA LEU A 186 11.00 -6.91 19.85
C LEU A 186 11.51 -8.31 20.20
N GLU A 187 11.31 -8.67 21.45
CA GLU A 187 11.53 -10.01 21.99
C GLU A 187 10.19 -10.70 22.24
N VAL A 188 10.20 -12.03 22.17
CA VAL A 188 9.03 -12.85 22.50
C VAL A 188 9.41 -13.82 23.60
N VAL A 189 8.65 -13.78 24.70
CA VAL A 189 8.76 -14.74 25.80
C VAL A 189 7.60 -15.70 25.69
N VAL A 190 7.90 -17.00 25.61
CA VAL A 190 6.90 -18.07 25.42
C VAL A 190 7.03 -19.15 26.49
N LYS A 191 5.90 -19.74 26.87
CA LYS A 191 5.85 -20.91 27.73
C LYS A 191 4.58 -21.71 27.47
N ARG A 192 4.53 -22.95 27.96
CA ARG A 192 3.26 -23.67 28.05
C ARG A 192 2.31 -23.02 29.05
N THR A 193 1.04 -22.94 28.68
CA THR A 193 -0.01 -22.36 29.55
C THR A 193 -0.23 -23.19 30.82
N ASP A 194 -0.08 -24.52 30.73
CA ASP A 194 -0.21 -25.45 31.87
C ASP A 194 1.02 -25.49 32.78
N ASN A 195 2.05 -24.68 32.50
CA ASN A 195 3.29 -24.55 33.26
C ASN A 195 4.07 -25.86 33.47
N HIS A 196 3.84 -26.87 32.63
CA HIS A 196 4.68 -28.07 32.60
C HIS A 196 6.00 -27.79 31.85
N PRO A 197 7.06 -28.59 32.09
CA PRO A 197 8.32 -28.45 31.37
C PRO A 197 8.16 -28.54 29.85
N CYS A 198 9.01 -27.83 29.12
CA CYS A 198 9.26 -28.05 27.69
C CYS A 198 10.70 -27.66 27.33
N ALA A 199 11.20 -28.16 26.21
CA ALA A 199 12.49 -27.76 25.67
C ALA A 199 12.35 -26.52 24.79
N TYR A 200 13.38 -25.68 24.75
CA TYR A 200 13.42 -24.47 23.91
C TYR A 200 14.55 -24.57 22.88
N ARG A 201 14.30 -24.13 21.64
CA ARG A 201 15.29 -24.20 20.55
C ARG A 201 15.83 -25.63 20.39
N ASP A 202 17.15 -25.80 20.38
CA ASP A 202 17.86 -27.08 20.24
C ASP A 202 18.27 -27.72 21.59
N GLU A 203 17.72 -27.24 22.71
CA GLU A 203 18.04 -27.76 24.04
C GLU A 203 17.66 -29.24 24.20
N GLN A 204 18.47 -30.02 24.91
CA GLN A 204 18.30 -31.49 25.00
C GLN A 204 17.47 -31.93 26.22
N GLN A 205 16.84 -30.99 26.93
CA GLN A 205 16.10 -31.25 28.17
C GLN A 205 14.87 -30.35 28.26
N GLU A 206 13.79 -30.88 28.83
CA GLU A 206 12.63 -30.07 29.19
C GLU A 206 12.87 -29.37 30.52
N VAL A 207 12.60 -28.06 30.55
CA VAL A 207 12.81 -27.23 31.75
C VAL A 207 11.54 -26.50 32.13
N ASN A 208 11.37 -26.26 33.44
CA ASN A 208 10.31 -25.38 33.92
C ASN A 208 10.66 -23.92 33.61
N GLY A 209 9.68 -23.13 33.18
CA GLY A 209 9.84 -21.70 32.97
C GLY A 209 9.45 -21.28 31.57
N ALA A 210 10.01 -20.14 31.11
CA ALA A 210 9.72 -19.54 29.82
C ALA A 210 10.99 -19.41 28.98
N GLY A 211 10.88 -19.66 27.69
CA GLY A 211 11.93 -19.40 26.70
C GLY A 211 11.82 -18.00 26.14
N ILE A 212 12.98 -17.41 25.79
CA ILE A 212 13.07 -16.08 25.19
C ILE A 212 13.63 -16.19 23.78
N PHE A 213 12.92 -15.63 22.81
CA PHE A 213 13.24 -15.64 21.39
C PHE A 213 13.40 -14.21 20.87
N LEU A 214 14.13 -14.07 19.75
CA LEU A 214 14.42 -12.78 19.11
C LEU A 214 15.21 -11.79 20.00
N GLN A 215 15.94 -12.31 21.00
CA GLN A 215 16.79 -11.52 21.91
C GLN A 215 18.23 -11.33 21.40
N ASP A 216 18.58 -11.96 20.28
CA ASP A 216 19.93 -11.98 19.72
C ASP A 216 19.91 -11.71 18.21
N ASP A 217 21.08 -11.66 17.59
CA ASP A 217 21.27 -11.17 16.21
C ASP A 217 20.97 -12.23 15.15
N THR A 218 20.63 -13.46 15.55
CA THR A 218 20.36 -14.56 14.62
C THR A 218 19.00 -14.43 13.94
N ALA A 219 18.05 -13.76 14.58
CA ALA A 219 16.75 -13.39 14.03
C ALA A 219 16.26 -12.12 14.74
N ARG A 220 16.30 -10.97 14.04
CA ARG A 220 15.84 -9.69 14.62
C ARG A 220 14.50 -9.30 14.02
N PHE A 221 13.56 -8.92 14.88
CA PHE A 221 12.34 -8.26 14.44
C PHE A 221 12.34 -6.81 14.89
N ARG A 222 12.61 -5.91 13.95
CA ARG A 222 12.71 -4.48 14.21
C ARG A 222 11.44 -3.77 13.83
N VAL A 223 11.01 -2.86 14.70
CA VAL A 223 9.87 -1.99 14.47
C VAL A 223 10.35 -0.56 14.28
N VAL A 224 9.85 0.08 13.21
CA VAL A 224 10.10 1.48 12.87
C VAL A 224 8.81 2.29 12.85
N ASN A 225 8.97 3.61 12.86
CA ASN A 225 7.87 4.54 12.80
C ASN A 225 7.66 5.11 11.38
N LYS A 226 6.52 4.80 10.75
CA LYS A 226 6.08 5.34 9.44
C LYS A 226 4.56 5.46 9.41
N ASN A 227 4.03 6.24 8.46
CA ASN A 227 2.61 6.19 8.12
C ASN A 227 2.36 4.96 7.24
N ILE A 228 1.28 4.23 7.50
CA ILE A 228 0.92 3.03 6.72
C ILE A 228 -0.34 3.30 5.93
N TYR A 229 -0.32 2.93 4.65
CA TYR A 229 -1.48 2.77 3.81
C TYR A 229 -1.59 1.30 3.40
N ALA A 230 -2.57 0.59 3.96
CA ALA A 230 -2.87 -0.79 3.60
C ALA A 230 -4.05 -0.79 2.63
N VAL A 231 -3.77 -1.14 1.37
CA VAL A 231 -4.71 -1.14 0.24
C VAL A 231 -5.05 -2.59 -0.11
N TYR A 232 -6.33 -2.91 -0.28
CA TYR A 232 -6.81 -4.28 -0.44
C TYR A 232 -7.57 -4.43 -1.75
N HIS A 233 -7.31 -5.53 -2.46
CA HIS A 233 -8.04 -5.91 -3.65
C HIS A 233 -9.56 -5.99 -3.44
N GLY A 234 -10.29 -5.76 -4.53
CA GLY A 234 -11.72 -5.93 -4.75
C GLY A 234 -12.40 -7.07 -4.00
N SER A 235 -11.73 -8.21 -4.02
CA SER A 235 -12.24 -9.50 -3.57
C SER A 235 -11.50 -10.03 -2.34
N ASN A 236 -10.58 -9.26 -1.74
CA ASN A 236 -9.89 -9.69 -0.52
C ASN A 236 -10.90 -9.85 0.63
N THR A 237 -10.89 -11.02 1.27
CA THR A 237 -11.85 -11.36 2.32
C THR A 237 -11.22 -11.51 3.70
N TYR A 238 -9.96 -11.17 3.92
CA TYR A 238 -9.21 -11.55 5.14
C TYR A 238 -9.04 -10.40 6.15
N ASN A 239 -9.58 -9.21 5.87
CA ASN A 239 -9.25 -7.99 6.62
C ASN A 239 -10.46 -7.18 7.06
N THR A 240 -10.30 -6.53 8.22
CA THR A 240 -11.17 -5.50 8.76
C THR A 240 -10.87 -4.15 8.16
N LEU A 241 -11.83 -3.57 7.44
CA LEU A 241 -11.73 -2.17 7.06
C LEU A 241 -13.03 -1.47 7.42
N ALA A 242 -12.92 -0.18 7.70
CA ALA A 242 -14.08 0.70 7.78
C ALA A 242 -14.73 0.80 6.39
N VAL A 243 -16.06 0.91 6.37
CA VAL A 243 -16.80 1.14 5.14
C VAL A 243 -16.43 2.53 4.63
N ILE A 244 -15.83 2.59 3.45
CA ILE A 244 -15.48 3.83 2.75
C ILE A 244 -16.72 4.33 2.01
N ASN A 245 -17.38 3.49 1.22
CA ASN A 245 -18.63 3.85 0.53
C ASN A 245 -19.75 2.98 1.07
N PRO A 246 -20.91 3.52 1.50
CA PRO A 246 -22.01 2.73 2.07
C PRO A 246 -22.90 2.07 1.00
N ASN A 247 -22.79 2.48 -0.27
CA ASN A 247 -23.63 1.94 -1.34
C ASN A 247 -22.85 1.74 -2.66
N PRO A 248 -22.43 0.51 -2.98
CA PRO A 248 -22.42 -0.65 -2.09
C PRO A 248 -21.36 -0.49 -0.99
N GLU A 249 -21.50 -1.21 0.14
CA GLU A 249 -20.51 -1.19 1.24
C GLU A 249 -19.13 -1.64 0.74
N ARG A 250 -18.19 -0.70 0.59
CA ARG A 250 -16.83 -0.98 0.10
C ARG A 250 -15.78 -0.62 1.13
N ARG A 251 -14.84 -1.54 1.28
CA ARG A 251 -13.80 -1.61 2.32
C ARG A 251 -12.50 -1.90 1.57
N ARG A 252 -11.71 -0.87 1.25
CA ARG A 252 -10.54 -1.00 0.35
C ARG A 252 -9.23 -0.53 0.94
N ILE A 253 -9.26 0.44 1.83
CA ILE A 253 -8.06 1.09 2.32
C ILE A 253 -8.21 1.35 3.81
N GLN A 254 -7.13 1.10 4.55
CA GLN A 254 -6.97 1.52 5.93
C GLN A 254 -5.65 2.27 6.04
N LYS A 255 -5.65 3.32 6.86
CA LYS A 255 -4.41 4.01 7.20
C LYS A 255 -4.13 3.99 8.68
N VAL A 256 -2.85 4.05 9.00
CA VAL A 256 -2.35 4.34 10.35
C VAL A 256 -1.47 5.57 10.22
N VAL A 257 -1.98 6.70 10.68
CA VAL A 257 -1.30 7.99 10.65
C VAL A 257 -0.30 8.06 11.79
N ASN A 258 0.92 8.45 11.44
CA ASN A 258 1.95 8.79 12.38
C ASN A 258 2.39 10.25 12.24
N HIS A 259 2.03 11.09 13.21
CA HIS A 259 2.40 12.52 13.17
C HIS A 259 3.88 12.78 13.42
N HIS A 260 4.63 11.79 13.89
CA HIS A 260 6.06 11.88 14.16
C HIS A 260 6.91 11.26 13.04
N SER A 261 6.31 10.93 11.90
CA SER A 261 7.01 10.43 10.72
C SER A 261 6.61 11.20 9.47
N ALA A 262 7.61 11.64 8.71
CA ALA A 262 7.44 12.25 7.40
C ALA A 262 7.36 11.21 6.27
N GLU A 263 7.39 9.91 6.55
CA GLU A 263 7.34 8.87 5.52
C GLU A 263 6.01 8.13 5.51
N ALA A 264 5.52 7.82 4.31
CA ALA A 264 4.37 6.98 4.06
C ALA A 264 4.77 5.73 3.28
N VAL A 265 4.32 4.56 3.74
CA VAL A 265 4.57 3.27 3.09
C VAL A 265 3.24 2.70 2.61
N TYR A 266 3.22 2.30 1.34
CA TYR A 266 2.04 1.77 0.66
C TYR A 266 2.18 0.26 0.50
N PHE A 267 1.25 -0.48 1.10
CA PHE A 267 1.11 -1.92 0.94
C PHE A 267 -0.14 -2.23 0.14
N TYR A 268 -0.03 -3.16 -0.80
CA TYR A 268 -1.16 -3.74 -1.49
C TYR A 268 -1.33 -5.20 -1.05
N TYR A 269 -2.57 -5.60 -0.78
CA TYR A 269 -2.93 -6.96 -0.45
C TYR A 269 -3.82 -7.51 -1.56
N ASP A 270 -3.37 -8.55 -2.24
CA ASP A 270 -4.09 -9.13 -3.37
C ASP A 270 -5.40 -9.85 -2.93
N GLN A 271 -6.09 -10.48 -3.87
CA GLN A 271 -7.33 -11.22 -3.59
C GLN A 271 -7.17 -12.36 -2.57
N ASN A 272 -5.98 -12.94 -2.46
CA ASN A 272 -5.66 -14.04 -1.56
C ASN A 272 -4.92 -13.55 -0.29
N ASP A 273 -4.85 -12.22 -0.11
CA ASP A 273 -4.22 -11.57 1.03
C ASP A 273 -2.70 -11.77 1.11
N ASN A 274 -2.06 -11.91 -0.04
CA ASN A 274 -0.62 -11.76 -0.16
C ASN A 274 -0.24 -10.30 -0.06
N GLU A 275 0.76 -10.01 0.76
CA GLU A 275 1.29 -8.65 0.94
C GLU A 275 2.31 -8.28 -0.15
N HIS A 276 2.13 -7.09 -0.71
CA HIS A 276 3.03 -6.44 -1.65
C HIS A 276 3.42 -5.07 -1.10
N ARG A 277 4.70 -4.88 -0.74
CA ARG A 277 5.23 -3.55 -0.39
C ARG A 277 5.47 -2.78 -1.69
N ILE A 278 4.58 -1.85 -2.02
CA ILE A 278 4.57 -1.17 -3.32
C ILE A 278 5.65 -0.10 -3.38
N CYS A 279 5.62 0.87 -2.47
CA CYS A 279 6.61 1.94 -2.40
C CYS A 279 6.60 2.64 -1.04
N ALA A 280 7.60 3.47 -0.80
CA ALA A 280 7.63 4.44 0.29
C ALA A 280 7.86 5.84 -0.28
N ARG A 281 7.22 6.86 0.29
CA ARG A 281 7.35 8.27 -0.11
C ARG A 281 7.52 9.18 1.09
N THR A 282 8.36 10.19 0.94
CA THR A 282 8.38 11.33 1.85
C THR A 282 7.14 12.19 1.61
N LYS A 283 6.44 12.52 2.70
CA LYS A 283 5.36 13.48 2.77
C LYS A 283 5.94 14.87 2.95
N GLU A 284 5.52 15.79 2.09
CA GLU A 284 5.86 17.20 2.21
C GLU A 284 4.65 17.95 2.73
N THR A 285 4.82 18.67 3.84
CA THR A 285 3.77 19.53 4.40
C THR A 285 3.87 20.91 3.76
N ILE A 286 2.87 21.27 2.96
CA ILE A 286 2.81 22.53 2.22
C ILE A 286 1.62 23.35 2.71
N THR A 287 1.77 24.68 2.79
CA THR A 287 0.63 25.55 3.05
C THR A 287 -0.39 25.43 1.93
N ARG A 288 -1.67 25.23 2.27
CA ARG A 288 -2.73 25.08 1.29
C ARG A 288 -2.78 26.28 0.35
N LYS A 289 -3.14 26.00 -0.89
CA LYS A 289 -3.34 26.99 -1.94
C LYS A 289 -4.82 27.10 -2.28
N ARG A 290 -5.24 28.31 -2.63
CA ARG A 290 -6.53 28.57 -3.27
C ARG A 290 -6.29 29.25 -4.61
N ARG A 291 -7.01 28.85 -5.64
CA ARG A 291 -7.00 29.56 -6.93
C ARG A 291 -7.65 30.94 -6.77
N VAL A 292 -7.07 31.94 -7.39
CA VAL A 292 -7.53 33.33 -7.46
C VAL A 292 -7.63 33.71 -8.93
N ASN A 293 -8.79 34.24 -9.34
CA ASN A 293 -9.10 34.65 -10.73
C ASN A 293 -8.82 36.14 -10.94
N ALA A 294 -7.71 36.62 -10.39
CA ALA A 294 -7.27 38.00 -10.53
C ALA A 294 -5.78 38.05 -10.27
N ILE A 295 -5.07 38.85 -11.08
CA ILE A 295 -3.67 39.14 -10.85
C ILE A 295 -3.58 40.00 -9.58
N PRO A 296 -2.97 39.53 -8.48
CA PRO A 296 -2.90 40.32 -7.25
C PRO A 296 -2.16 41.64 -7.52
N PRO A 297 -2.48 42.78 -6.90
CA PRO A 297 -1.66 43.99 -7.04
C PRO A 297 -0.20 43.75 -6.63
N PRO A 298 0.81 44.42 -7.24
CA PRO A 298 2.23 44.23 -6.87
C PRO A 298 2.50 44.35 -5.36
N ALA A 299 1.86 45.31 -4.70
CA ALA A 299 1.95 45.52 -3.25
C ALA A 299 1.43 44.31 -2.43
N GLN A 300 0.62 43.43 -3.02
CA GLN A 300 0.02 42.26 -2.39
C GLN A 300 0.68 40.93 -2.81
N ARG A 301 1.62 40.95 -3.77
CA ARG A 301 2.33 39.73 -4.21
C ARG A 301 3.52 39.39 -3.32
N GLY A 302 4.04 40.33 -2.52
CA GLY A 302 5.32 40.14 -1.84
C GLY A 302 6.52 40.28 -2.78
N THR A 303 7.70 39.88 -2.32
CA THR A 303 8.94 39.94 -3.13
C THR A 303 9.07 38.65 -3.95
N LEU A 304 9.41 38.76 -5.24
CA LEU A 304 9.68 37.58 -6.07
C LEU A 304 10.92 36.87 -5.52
N LEU A 305 10.77 35.60 -5.17
CA LEU A 305 11.85 34.76 -4.64
C LEU A 305 12.48 33.88 -5.73
N GLN A 306 11.64 33.33 -6.60
CA GLN A 306 12.07 32.35 -7.59
C GLN A 306 11.21 32.44 -8.86
N THR A 307 11.83 32.20 -10.00
CA THR A 307 11.16 31.88 -11.26
C THR A 307 11.57 30.49 -11.69
N ILE A 308 10.60 29.58 -11.82
CA ILE A 308 10.80 28.26 -12.41
C ILE A 308 10.40 28.36 -13.87
N ASP A 309 11.34 28.10 -14.79
CA ASP A 309 11.14 28.23 -16.24
C ASP A 309 10.95 26.86 -16.90
N TYR A 310 9.86 26.70 -17.65
CA TYR A 310 9.55 25.49 -18.40
C TYR A 310 9.78 25.65 -19.91
N SER A 311 10.38 26.76 -20.35
CA SER A 311 10.63 27.04 -21.78
C SER A 311 11.45 25.95 -22.45
N ALA A 312 12.46 25.40 -21.77
CA ALA A 312 13.27 24.30 -22.30
C ALA A 312 12.44 23.02 -22.53
N ASN A 313 11.52 22.70 -21.62
CA ASN A 313 10.62 21.55 -21.76
C ASN A 313 9.68 21.72 -22.96
N ARG A 314 9.12 22.93 -23.10
CA ARG A 314 8.23 23.25 -24.22
C ARG A 314 8.98 23.28 -25.55
N ALA A 315 10.21 23.78 -25.57
CA ALA A 315 11.10 23.69 -26.73
C ALA A 315 11.42 22.23 -27.10
N ALA A 316 11.48 21.33 -26.12
CA ALA A 316 11.61 19.90 -26.34
C ALA A 316 10.30 19.23 -26.82
N GLY A 317 9.19 19.96 -26.95
CA GLY A 317 7.91 19.47 -27.48
C GLY A 317 6.84 19.19 -26.42
N GLU A 318 7.07 19.53 -25.15
CA GLU A 318 6.06 19.34 -24.11
C GLU A 318 4.95 20.38 -24.16
N GLN A 319 3.69 19.93 -24.03
CA GLN A 319 2.52 20.79 -23.92
C GLN A 319 2.21 21.15 -22.46
N ILE A 320 3.21 21.63 -21.71
CA ILE A 320 2.97 22.13 -20.34
C ILE A 320 2.26 23.49 -20.44
N ASP A 321 1.16 23.63 -19.70
CA ASP A 321 0.36 24.84 -19.68
C ASP A 321 1.08 26.03 -19.00
N ALA A 322 1.83 25.79 -17.93
CA ALA A 322 2.65 26.82 -17.30
C ALA A 322 3.93 27.07 -18.13
N HIS A 323 4.10 28.27 -18.66
CA HIS A 323 5.37 28.68 -19.30
C HIS A 323 6.46 28.90 -18.25
N GLN A 324 6.08 29.50 -17.13
CA GLN A 324 6.93 29.76 -15.98
C GLN A 324 6.05 29.75 -14.73
N LEU A 325 6.69 29.67 -13.57
CA LEU A 325 6.06 29.79 -12.26
C LEU A 325 6.84 30.79 -11.42
N LEU A 326 6.18 31.89 -11.08
CA LEU A 326 6.70 32.97 -10.26
C LEU A 326 6.30 32.71 -8.80
N VAL A 327 7.29 32.52 -7.95
CA VAL A 327 7.13 32.22 -6.53
C VAL A 327 7.47 33.43 -5.69
N TYR A 328 6.53 33.90 -4.89
CA TYR A 328 6.70 35.10 -4.08
C TYR A 328 6.79 34.81 -2.58
N SER A 329 7.38 35.76 -1.84
CA SER A 329 7.72 35.63 -0.43
C SER A 329 6.54 35.46 0.52
N ASN A 330 5.34 35.84 0.10
CA ASN A 330 4.11 35.62 0.87
C ASN A 330 3.38 34.32 0.47
N GLY A 331 4.00 33.48 -0.35
CA GLY A 331 3.46 32.22 -0.85
C GLY A 331 2.54 32.34 -2.06
N THR A 332 2.37 33.55 -2.62
CA THR A 332 1.65 33.74 -3.88
C THR A 332 2.42 33.11 -5.04
N LEU A 333 1.69 32.48 -5.95
CA LEU A 333 2.19 31.84 -7.16
C LEU A 333 1.45 32.40 -8.37
N GLY A 334 2.16 32.72 -9.45
CA GLY A 334 1.57 33.15 -10.72
C GLY A 334 2.38 32.65 -11.91
N ASP A 335 1.77 32.48 -13.08
CA ASP A 335 2.52 32.28 -14.33
C ASP A 335 3.02 33.62 -14.93
N GLY A 336 2.62 34.74 -14.32
CA GLY A 336 2.98 36.10 -14.73
C GLY A 336 2.27 36.60 -15.99
N ALA A 337 1.43 35.78 -16.62
CA ALA A 337 0.84 36.06 -17.93
C ALA A 337 -0.69 35.97 -17.93
N THR A 338 -1.28 35.15 -17.05
CA THR A 338 -2.72 34.91 -17.00
C THR A 338 -3.35 35.38 -15.69
N ASP A 339 -4.69 35.33 -15.64
CA ASP A 339 -5.51 35.57 -14.45
C ASP A 339 -5.51 34.39 -13.47
N LYS A 340 -4.71 33.34 -13.73
CA LYS A 340 -4.66 32.12 -12.93
C LYS A 340 -3.56 32.26 -11.89
N TRP A 341 -3.92 32.63 -10.67
CA TRP A 341 -2.97 32.79 -9.56
C TRP A 341 -3.35 31.89 -8.40
N TYR A 342 -2.39 31.59 -7.53
CA TYR A 342 -2.64 30.82 -6.32
C TYR A 342 -2.09 31.57 -5.11
N ALA A 343 -2.95 31.77 -4.11
CA ALA A 343 -2.59 32.39 -2.85
C ALA A 343 -2.62 31.34 -1.74
N ASN A 344 -1.88 31.60 -0.66
CA ASN A 344 -2.00 30.80 0.55
C ASN A 344 -3.45 30.84 1.09
N GLN A 345 -3.89 29.68 1.54
CA GLN A 345 -5.10 29.44 2.30
C GLN A 345 -4.70 28.94 3.69
N GLN A 346 -5.55 29.20 4.70
CA GLN A 346 -5.33 28.67 6.04
C GLN A 346 -5.23 27.13 6.01
N GLY A 347 -4.29 26.60 6.79
CA GLY A 347 -4.05 25.17 6.93
C GLY A 347 -2.95 24.65 6.00
N ASN A 348 -2.58 23.40 6.23
CA ASN A 348 -1.56 22.70 5.46
C ASN A 348 -2.18 21.49 4.74
N VAL A 349 -1.50 21.04 3.71
CA VAL A 349 -1.78 19.79 2.99
C VAL A 349 -0.49 18.96 2.95
N GLU A 350 -0.62 17.65 3.10
CA GLU A 350 0.48 16.72 2.85
C GLU A 350 0.43 16.28 1.39
N LEU A 351 1.57 16.34 0.71
CA LEU A 351 1.73 15.85 -0.65
C LEU A 351 2.84 14.80 -0.71
N VAL A 352 2.71 13.87 -1.64
CA VAL A 352 3.76 12.93 -2.06
C VAL A 352 4.00 13.08 -3.55
N ASN A 353 5.26 12.95 -3.97
CA ASN A 353 5.61 12.88 -5.38
C ASN A 353 5.31 11.47 -5.92
N MET A 354 4.50 11.42 -6.98
CA MET A 354 4.09 10.20 -7.66
C MET A 354 5.16 9.66 -8.63
N ASP A 355 6.17 10.44 -8.98
CA ASP A 355 7.29 9.99 -9.79
C ASP A 355 8.26 9.19 -8.91
N ILE A 356 8.10 7.86 -8.92
CA ILE A 356 8.87 6.93 -8.08
C ILE A 356 10.22 6.62 -8.71
N ILE A 357 10.25 6.46 -10.03
CA ILE A 357 11.49 6.22 -10.79
C ILE A 357 12.32 7.51 -10.93
N ALA A 358 11.73 8.66 -10.57
CA ALA A 358 12.35 9.99 -10.65
C ALA A 358 12.81 10.32 -12.07
N ASN A 359 11.96 10.01 -13.04
CA ASN A 359 12.27 10.26 -14.44
C ASN A 359 12.27 11.77 -14.71
N PRO A 360 13.43 12.39 -15.03
CA PRO A 360 13.50 13.83 -15.25
C PRO A 360 12.58 14.26 -16.39
N GLY A 361 12.34 13.33 -17.32
CA GLY A 361 11.37 13.33 -18.39
C GLY A 361 11.33 14.62 -19.18
N VAL A 362 12.07 14.71 -20.29
CA VAL A 362 12.05 15.88 -21.18
C VAL A 362 11.58 15.46 -22.57
N GLY A 363 10.58 16.16 -23.11
CA GLY A 363 10.03 15.91 -24.45
C GLY A 363 8.56 15.40 -24.47
N PRO A 364 7.97 15.19 -25.67
CA PRO A 364 6.54 14.91 -25.83
C PRO A 364 6.13 13.47 -25.45
N GLN A 365 7.09 12.59 -25.20
CA GLN A 365 6.87 11.19 -24.92
C GLN A 365 6.24 10.96 -23.55
N ILE A 366 5.69 9.76 -23.36
CA ILE A 366 5.25 9.28 -22.05
C ILE A 366 6.49 8.93 -21.22
N PHE A 367 6.55 9.45 -20.00
CA PHE A 367 7.59 9.14 -19.03
C PHE A 367 7.06 8.16 -18.01
N GLU A 368 7.70 6.99 -17.93
CA GLU A 368 7.36 6.03 -16.89
C GLU A 368 7.73 6.58 -15.52
N ALA A 369 6.71 6.65 -14.66
CA ALA A 369 6.81 7.16 -13.30
C ALA A 369 6.90 6.02 -12.29
N PHE A 370 6.27 4.88 -12.61
CA PHE A 370 6.28 3.70 -11.77
C PHE A 370 5.95 2.44 -12.56
N ASN A 371 6.58 1.31 -12.17
CA ASN A 371 6.39 0.00 -12.76
C ASN A 371 6.67 -1.11 -11.73
N TYR A 372 5.74 -1.32 -10.82
CA TYR A 372 5.77 -2.49 -9.94
C TYR A 372 5.27 -3.70 -10.72
N ASN A 373 6.01 -4.81 -10.70
CA ASN A 373 5.61 -6.07 -11.32
C ASN A 373 6.18 -7.25 -10.52
N GLN A 374 5.40 -7.78 -9.59
CA GLN A 374 5.83 -8.90 -8.74
C GLN A 374 4.65 -9.82 -8.40
N ASN A 375 4.90 -11.13 -8.48
CA ASN A 375 3.96 -12.18 -8.05
C ASN A 375 2.52 -11.98 -8.60
N GLY A 376 2.41 -11.56 -9.87
CA GLY A 376 1.11 -11.36 -10.54
C GLY A 376 0.42 -10.02 -10.23
N VAL A 377 0.98 -9.17 -9.36
CA VAL A 377 0.51 -7.79 -9.16
C VAL A 377 1.36 -6.85 -10.01
N ILE A 378 0.71 -6.05 -10.86
CA ILE A 378 1.38 -5.03 -11.68
C ILE A 378 0.70 -3.69 -11.45
N ILE A 379 1.50 -2.67 -11.14
CA ILE A 379 1.08 -1.27 -11.04
C ILE A 379 2.01 -0.46 -11.93
N ARG A 380 1.47 0.05 -13.02
CA ARG A 380 2.26 0.76 -14.02
C ARG A 380 1.56 2.03 -14.46
N TYR A 381 2.25 3.17 -14.33
CA TYR A 381 1.76 4.44 -14.84
C TYR A 381 2.89 5.39 -15.26
N GLY A 382 2.52 6.38 -16.05
CA GLY A 382 3.42 7.42 -16.52
C GLY A 382 2.78 8.80 -16.52
N PHE A 383 3.59 9.79 -16.88
CA PHE A 383 3.17 11.16 -17.08
C PHE A 383 3.48 11.61 -18.51
N GLN A 384 2.62 12.46 -19.06
CA GLN A 384 2.87 13.10 -20.35
C GLN A 384 2.49 14.58 -20.25
N HIS A 385 3.30 15.44 -20.89
CA HIS A 385 3.04 16.89 -20.99
C HIS A 385 2.80 17.60 -19.65
N THR A 386 3.41 17.12 -18.55
CA THR A 386 3.11 17.64 -17.21
C THR A 386 4.27 17.55 -16.23
N ARG A 387 4.28 18.54 -15.34
CA ARG A 387 5.13 18.64 -14.15
C ARG A 387 4.34 18.52 -12.86
N ARG A 388 3.01 18.38 -12.98
CA ARG A 388 2.09 18.29 -11.86
C ARG A 388 2.07 16.84 -11.33
N ARG A 389 3.14 16.41 -10.66
CA ARG A 389 3.35 15.01 -10.22
C ARG A 389 3.15 14.81 -8.73
N SER A 390 2.54 15.77 -8.04
CA SER A 390 2.27 15.71 -6.60
C SER A 390 0.79 15.53 -6.30
N ILE A 391 0.50 14.65 -5.35
CA ILE A 391 -0.85 14.23 -4.95
C ILE A 391 -0.90 14.07 -3.43
N GLN A 392 -2.09 14.13 -2.82
CA GLN A 392 -2.22 13.78 -1.41
C GLN A 392 -1.98 12.28 -1.17
N PRO A 393 -1.36 11.89 -0.04
CA PRO A 393 -1.08 10.49 0.30
C PRO A 393 -2.28 9.55 0.23
N ASP A 394 -3.44 10.01 0.72
CA ASP A 394 -4.69 9.24 0.72
C ASP A 394 -5.16 8.93 -0.71
N LEU A 395 -5.17 9.94 -1.59
CA LEU A 395 -5.54 9.79 -2.99
C LEU A 395 -4.55 8.89 -3.72
N PHE A 396 -3.27 8.96 -3.37
CA PHE A 396 -2.25 8.08 -3.96
C PHE A 396 -2.49 6.62 -3.63
N ALA A 397 -2.87 6.31 -2.38
CA ALA A 397 -3.21 4.94 -1.98
C ALA A 397 -4.40 4.41 -2.81
N GLY A 398 -5.44 5.23 -3.00
CA GLY A 398 -6.58 4.87 -3.84
C GLY A 398 -6.19 4.68 -5.31
N PHE A 399 -5.34 5.54 -5.84
CA PHE A 399 -4.85 5.44 -7.22
C PHE A 399 -4.06 4.14 -7.44
N LEU A 400 -3.07 3.85 -6.57
CA LEU A 400 -2.29 2.61 -6.63
C LEU A 400 -3.17 1.36 -6.55
N GLY A 401 -4.15 1.36 -5.64
CA GLY A 401 -5.11 0.26 -5.48
C GLY A 401 -5.96 0.02 -6.72
N ALA A 402 -6.48 1.11 -7.31
CA ALA A 402 -7.27 1.05 -8.52
C ALA A 402 -6.48 0.46 -9.69
N LEU A 403 -5.24 0.89 -9.87
CA LEU A 403 -4.38 0.39 -10.94
C LEU A 403 -4.03 -1.09 -10.77
N ALA A 404 -3.71 -1.50 -9.54
CA ALA A 404 -3.44 -2.90 -9.22
C ALA A 404 -4.64 -3.80 -9.55
N GLN A 405 -5.84 -3.40 -9.09
CA GLN A 405 -7.06 -4.17 -9.33
C GLN A 405 -7.44 -4.19 -10.82
N PHE A 406 -7.37 -3.05 -11.51
CA PHE A 406 -7.66 -2.98 -12.94
C PHE A 406 -6.80 -3.95 -13.74
N ARG A 407 -5.51 -4.06 -13.41
CA ARG A 407 -4.64 -5.07 -14.01
C ARG A 407 -5.05 -6.49 -13.66
N GLN A 408 -5.35 -6.78 -12.39
CA GLN A 408 -5.74 -8.12 -11.95
C GLN A 408 -7.06 -8.60 -12.57
N GLU A 409 -7.92 -7.67 -12.98
CA GLU A 409 -9.13 -7.94 -13.77
C GLU A 409 -8.84 -8.18 -15.27
N GLY A 410 -7.57 -8.16 -15.69
CA GLY A 410 -7.11 -8.55 -17.03
C GLY A 410 -6.84 -7.38 -17.98
N HIS A 411 -6.90 -6.14 -17.52
CA HIS A 411 -6.71 -4.95 -18.36
C HIS A 411 -5.25 -4.52 -18.41
N ASN A 412 -4.66 -4.52 -19.62
CA ASN A 412 -3.22 -4.31 -19.79
C ASN A 412 -2.81 -2.86 -20.12
N HIS A 413 -3.76 -1.93 -20.09
CA HIS A 413 -3.54 -0.53 -20.48
C HIS A 413 -2.44 0.15 -19.67
N TYR A 414 -1.58 0.87 -20.38
CA TYR A 414 -0.64 1.77 -19.74
C TYR A 414 -1.35 3.07 -19.33
N ILE A 415 -1.46 3.28 -18.01
CA ILE A 415 -2.16 4.46 -17.48
C ILE A 415 -1.23 5.66 -17.52
N VAL A 416 -1.68 6.74 -18.17
CA VAL A 416 -0.90 7.97 -18.30
C VAL A 416 -1.69 9.12 -17.72
N SER A 417 -1.05 9.91 -16.86
CA SER A 417 -1.65 11.10 -16.28
C SER A 417 -1.15 12.38 -16.95
N GLN A 418 -2.06 13.32 -17.16
CA GLN A 418 -1.76 14.71 -17.54
C GLN A 418 -1.48 15.59 -16.30
N GLY A 419 -1.55 14.98 -15.11
CA GLY A 419 -1.03 15.51 -13.85
C GLY A 419 -2.11 15.83 -12.82
N PHE A 420 -1.63 16.00 -11.60
CA PHE A 420 -2.36 16.37 -10.39
C PHE A 420 -1.96 17.81 -10.03
N SER A 421 -1.13 18.00 -8.99
CA SER A 421 -0.58 19.31 -8.58
C SER A 421 0.94 19.38 -8.73
N TYR A 422 1.49 20.59 -8.76
CA TYR A 422 2.91 20.84 -8.52
C TYR A 422 3.25 20.57 -7.04
N ALA A 423 4.54 20.40 -6.73
CA ALA A 423 5.01 20.17 -5.36
C ALA A 423 4.65 21.29 -4.37
N ASP A 424 4.39 22.50 -4.87
CA ASP A 424 3.95 23.65 -4.08
C ASP A 424 2.42 23.78 -3.94
N ALA A 425 1.67 22.72 -4.28
CA ALA A 425 0.22 22.63 -4.29
C ALA A 425 -0.52 23.49 -5.35
N SER A 426 0.18 24.21 -6.23
CA SER A 426 -0.44 24.86 -7.40
C SER A 426 -0.74 23.86 -8.53
N CYS A 427 -1.47 24.26 -9.57
CA CYS A 427 -1.93 23.28 -10.58
C CYS A 427 -2.32 23.83 -11.96
N TYR A 428 -1.71 24.94 -12.39
CA TYR A 428 -1.99 25.64 -13.64
C TYR A 428 -2.34 24.69 -14.81
N PRO A 429 -3.41 24.95 -15.58
CA PRO A 429 -4.36 26.06 -15.47
C PRO A 429 -5.57 25.75 -14.58
N SER A 430 -5.65 24.52 -14.06
CA SER A 430 -6.85 23.98 -13.41
C SER A 430 -7.16 24.70 -12.09
N ALA A 431 -8.44 24.71 -11.72
CA ALA A 431 -8.90 25.16 -10.42
C ALA A 431 -9.01 24.05 -9.38
N GLU A 432 -9.25 22.82 -9.85
CA GLU A 432 -9.67 21.70 -8.98
C GLU A 432 -8.49 20.84 -8.53
N HIS A 433 -7.39 20.85 -9.26
CA HIS A 433 -6.19 20.07 -8.95
C HIS A 433 -5.38 20.66 -7.78
N VAL A 434 -5.78 21.83 -7.28
CA VAL A 434 -5.05 22.56 -6.25
C VAL A 434 -4.92 21.67 -5.01
N ASN A 435 -3.78 21.73 -4.31
CA ASN A 435 -3.51 20.87 -3.16
C ASN A 435 -3.51 19.35 -3.48
N GLY A 436 -3.35 18.98 -4.75
CA GLY A 436 -3.30 17.58 -5.17
C GLY A 436 -4.63 16.83 -4.98
N GLU A 437 -5.75 17.54 -5.08
CA GLU A 437 -7.11 17.04 -4.78
C GLU A 437 -7.83 16.42 -5.99
N ALA A 438 -7.28 16.61 -7.18
CA ALA A 438 -7.81 16.08 -8.44
C ALA A 438 -6.65 15.79 -9.41
N GLY A 439 -6.94 14.97 -10.42
CA GLY A 439 -6.00 14.63 -11.48
C GLY A 439 -6.69 14.32 -12.79
N ASP A 440 -5.91 14.44 -13.87
CA ASP A 440 -6.34 14.10 -15.22
C ASP A 440 -5.61 12.85 -15.69
N LEU A 441 -6.36 11.89 -16.22
CA LEU A 441 -5.85 10.68 -16.86
C LEU A 441 -6.15 10.73 -18.35
N ASN A 442 -5.22 10.27 -19.18
CA ASN A 442 -5.50 10.01 -20.59
C ASN A 442 -6.64 8.99 -20.68
N LEU A 443 -7.56 9.22 -21.61
CA LEU A 443 -8.58 8.22 -21.94
C LEU A 443 -7.91 6.97 -22.52
N LEU A 444 -8.49 5.81 -22.24
CA LEU A 444 -7.94 4.53 -22.66
C LEU A 444 -8.10 4.31 -24.17
N THR A 445 -7.05 3.79 -24.79
CA THR A 445 -7.03 3.39 -26.19
C THR A 445 -7.10 1.88 -26.33
N THR A 446 -7.65 1.39 -27.45
CA THR A 446 -7.67 -0.05 -27.78
C THR A 446 -6.26 -0.61 -28.02
N GLN A 447 -5.27 0.28 -28.27
CA GLN A 447 -3.86 -0.07 -28.36
C GLN A 447 -3.20 -0.27 -27.00
N GLN A 448 -3.84 0.17 -25.90
CA GLN A 448 -3.37 -0.03 -24.52
C GLN A 448 -2.02 0.64 -24.21
N ASP A 449 -1.60 1.60 -25.04
CA ASP A 449 -0.28 2.23 -25.04
C ASP A 449 -0.20 3.53 -24.23
N GLY A 450 -1.34 4.03 -23.75
CA GLY A 450 -1.44 5.25 -22.96
C GLY A 450 -1.42 6.54 -23.78
N ASN A 451 -1.45 6.46 -25.12
CA ASN A 451 -1.50 7.62 -25.99
C ASN A 451 -2.81 8.40 -25.80
N ASN A 452 -2.74 9.73 -25.94
CA ASN A 452 -3.91 10.59 -25.89
C ASN A 452 -4.96 10.20 -26.95
N THR A 453 -6.22 10.16 -26.54
CA THR A 453 -7.38 10.01 -27.43
C THR A 453 -8.55 10.89 -26.95
N ILE A 454 -9.68 10.84 -27.66
CA ILE A 454 -10.91 11.55 -27.30
C ILE A 454 -12.12 10.60 -27.28
N LEU A 455 -13.16 10.95 -26.54
CA LEU A 455 -14.37 10.12 -26.35
C LEU A 455 -15.06 9.67 -27.64
N THR A 456 -14.90 10.42 -28.73
CA THR A 456 -15.53 10.12 -30.04
C THR A 456 -14.56 9.47 -31.04
N ALA A 457 -13.34 9.14 -30.63
CA ALA A 457 -12.36 8.53 -31.52
C ALA A 457 -12.64 7.03 -31.71
N ALA A 458 -12.29 6.52 -32.89
CA ALA A 458 -12.44 5.10 -33.22
C ALA A 458 -11.57 4.18 -32.35
N ASN A 459 -10.45 4.69 -31.83
CA ASN A 459 -9.55 3.92 -30.99
C ASN A 459 -9.81 4.09 -29.48
N PHE A 460 -10.87 4.81 -29.07
CA PHE A 460 -11.26 4.91 -27.67
C PHE A 460 -11.82 3.57 -27.17
N ASP A 461 -11.29 3.08 -26.05
CA ASP A 461 -11.66 1.82 -25.41
C ASP A 461 -12.67 2.09 -24.29
N TYR A 462 -13.93 2.27 -24.69
CA TYR A 462 -15.02 2.64 -23.79
C TYR A 462 -15.24 1.62 -22.66
N ASP A 463 -15.26 0.32 -22.99
CA ASP A 463 -15.55 -0.72 -22.01
C ASP A 463 -14.49 -0.75 -20.90
N SER A 464 -13.21 -0.67 -21.27
CA SER A 464 -12.11 -0.62 -20.30
C SER A 464 -12.13 0.69 -19.49
N GLU A 465 -12.50 1.82 -20.11
CA GLU A 465 -12.63 3.11 -19.42
C GLU A 465 -13.76 3.08 -18.36
N VAL A 466 -14.90 2.46 -18.69
CA VAL A 466 -16.02 2.25 -17.75
C VAL A 466 -15.57 1.40 -16.57
N ILE A 467 -14.83 0.33 -16.81
CA ILE A 467 -14.31 -0.55 -15.76
C ILE A 467 -13.31 0.21 -14.87
N LEU A 468 -12.30 0.86 -15.46
CA LEU A 468 -11.32 1.67 -14.72
C LEU A 468 -12.03 2.71 -13.86
N ARG A 469 -13.05 3.39 -14.40
CA ARG A 469 -13.76 4.43 -13.68
C ARG A 469 -14.58 3.90 -12.50
N ASN A 470 -15.22 2.75 -12.64
CA ASN A 470 -15.90 2.07 -11.53
C ASN A 470 -14.90 1.64 -10.44
N ILE A 471 -13.74 1.11 -10.82
CA ILE A 471 -12.70 0.75 -9.87
C ILE A 471 -12.17 2.00 -9.15
N LEU A 472 -11.91 3.10 -9.85
CA LEU A 472 -11.51 4.37 -9.22
C LEU A 472 -12.54 4.87 -8.21
N TYR A 473 -13.84 4.75 -8.52
CA TYR A 473 -14.92 5.04 -7.58
C TYR A 473 -14.83 4.16 -6.33
N ASP A 474 -14.53 2.87 -6.49
CA ASP A 474 -14.42 1.90 -5.40
C ASP A 474 -13.25 2.20 -4.45
N PHE A 475 -12.17 2.78 -4.99
CA PHE A 475 -10.99 3.20 -4.24
C PHE A 475 -11.06 4.66 -3.75
N GLY A 476 -12.21 5.32 -3.87
CA GLY A 476 -12.49 6.59 -3.20
C GLY A 476 -12.63 7.81 -4.12
N PHE A 477 -12.34 7.72 -5.43
CA PHE A 477 -12.56 8.84 -6.36
C PHE A 477 -14.02 8.96 -6.75
N ILE A 478 -14.88 9.45 -5.86
CA ILE A 478 -16.34 9.34 -6.01
C ILE A 478 -16.92 10.28 -7.08
N LEU A 479 -16.16 11.27 -7.54
CA LEU A 479 -16.59 12.23 -8.58
C LEU A 479 -15.61 12.26 -9.75
N GLY A 480 -16.11 12.72 -10.90
CA GLY A 480 -15.33 12.94 -12.10
C GLY A 480 -16.04 13.88 -13.08
N ARG A 481 -15.33 14.28 -14.14
CA ARG A 481 -15.91 15.04 -15.26
C ARG A 481 -15.69 14.31 -16.58
N SER A 482 -16.70 14.38 -17.44
CA SER A 482 -16.67 13.82 -18.79
C SER A 482 -17.68 14.59 -19.65
N GLU A 483 -17.45 14.70 -20.96
CA GLU A 483 -18.49 15.17 -21.89
C GLU A 483 -19.50 14.06 -22.17
N ASN A 484 -20.72 14.45 -22.58
CA ASN A 484 -21.62 13.50 -23.20
C ASN A 484 -21.11 13.28 -24.62
N PHE A 485 -21.14 12.05 -25.11
CA PHE A 485 -20.57 11.71 -26.42
C PHE A 485 -21.39 10.62 -27.10
N SER A 486 -21.21 10.47 -28.41
CA SER A 486 -21.69 9.33 -29.18
C SER A 486 -20.50 8.78 -29.96
N ASN A 487 -20.19 7.50 -29.78
CA ASN A 487 -19.09 6.85 -30.48
C ASN A 487 -19.65 5.88 -31.53
N ASN A 488 -19.87 6.39 -32.75
CA ASN A 488 -20.39 5.56 -33.85
C ASN A 488 -19.38 4.53 -34.38
N ALA A 489 -18.09 4.66 -34.02
CA ALA A 489 -17.02 3.77 -34.48
C ALA A 489 -16.78 2.57 -33.55
N ASN A 490 -17.17 2.68 -32.29
CA ASN A 490 -17.08 1.61 -31.29
C ASN A 490 -18.35 1.61 -30.42
N ALA A 491 -19.51 1.52 -31.08
CA ALA A 491 -20.80 1.68 -30.42
C ALA A 491 -21.08 0.50 -29.49
N SER A 492 -21.15 0.74 -28.18
CA SER A 492 -21.89 -0.17 -27.31
C SER A 492 -23.37 -0.13 -27.70
N ALA A 493 -24.14 -1.19 -27.42
CA ALA A 493 -25.58 -1.19 -27.69
C ALA A 493 -26.37 -0.08 -26.94
N ALA A 494 -25.72 0.67 -26.03
CA ALA A 494 -26.27 1.76 -25.26
C ALA A 494 -25.79 3.16 -25.71
N ASP A 495 -24.93 3.27 -26.73
CA ASP A 495 -24.28 4.53 -27.10
C ASP A 495 -25.22 5.49 -27.84
N ASN A 496 -25.50 6.65 -27.25
CA ASN A 496 -26.25 7.74 -27.87
C ASN A 496 -25.68 9.09 -27.42
N ALA A 497 -26.22 10.22 -27.91
CA ALA A 497 -25.70 11.56 -27.59
C ALA A 497 -25.69 11.96 -26.09
N THR A 498 -26.26 11.13 -25.20
CA THR A 498 -26.26 11.31 -23.75
C THR A 498 -25.36 10.32 -23.00
N THR A 499 -24.65 9.43 -23.71
CA THR A 499 -23.68 8.51 -23.11
C THR A 499 -22.58 9.29 -22.40
N ARG A 500 -22.24 8.83 -21.20
CA ARG A 500 -21.26 9.46 -20.32
C ARG A 500 -20.59 8.39 -19.47
N LEU A 501 -19.31 8.60 -19.13
CA LEU A 501 -18.58 7.73 -18.21
C LEU A 501 -19.26 7.67 -16.83
N PRO A 502 -19.26 6.50 -16.16
CA PRO A 502 -19.91 6.34 -14.87
C PRO A 502 -19.29 7.25 -13.80
N HIS A 503 -20.07 7.64 -12.80
CA HIS A 503 -19.61 8.50 -11.70
C HIS A 503 -18.97 9.83 -12.17
N THR A 504 -19.46 10.38 -13.28
CA THR A 504 -19.02 11.68 -13.79
C THR A 504 -20.18 12.65 -14.01
N THR A 505 -19.85 13.94 -13.95
CA THR A 505 -20.73 15.06 -14.28
C THR A 505 -20.42 15.57 -15.68
N HIS A 506 -21.46 15.90 -16.45
CA HIS A 506 -21.30 16.46 -17.79
C HIS A 506 -20.62 17.83 -17.72
N THR A 507 -19.46 17.99 -18.37
CA THR A 507 -18.74 19.28 -18.42
C THR A 507 -18.22 19.56 -19.84
N ALA A 508 -18.83 20.53 -20.54
CA ALA A 508 -18.43 20.93 -21.89
C ALA A 508 -17.60 22.24 -21.95
N THR A 509 -17.54 22.99 -20.85
CA THR A 509 -16.75 24.24 -20.76
C THR A 509 -16.00 24.33 -19.42
N PRO A 510 -14.65 24.24 -19.42
CA PRO A 510 -13.82 23.81 -20.54
C PRO A 510 -14.14 22.37 -20.96
N ARG A 511 -13.67 21.98 -22.14
CA ARG A 511 -13.93 20.66 -22.71
C ARG A 511 -13.26 19.55 -21.90
N HIS A 512 -13.99 18.45 -21.67
CA HIS A 512 -13.53 17.23 -20.97
C HIS A 512 -13.78 16.00 -21.83
N ASN A 513 -13.51 16.11 -23.13
CA ASN A 513 -13.63 15.00 -24.09
C ASN A 513 -12.31 14.29 -24.39
N ASN A 514 -11.19 14.75 -23.83
CA ASN A 514 -9.84 14.28 -24.16
C ASN A 514 -9.04 13.74 -22.95
N HIS A 515 -9.67 13.67 -21.79
CA HIS A 515 -9.11 13.10 -20.56
C HIS A 515 -10.26 12.69 -19.62
N LEU A 516 -9.97 11.77 -18.70
CA LEU A 516 -10.80 11.51 -17.53
C LEU A 516 -10.30 12.37 -16.37
N HIS A 517 -11.14 13.31 -15.93
CA HIS A 517 -10.88 14.10 -14.73
C HIS A 517 -11.44 13.39 -13.50
N ILE A 518 -10.59 13.09 -12.51
CA ILE A 518 -10.96 12.44 -11.25
C ILE A 518 -10.80 13.38 -10.07
N HIS A 519 -11.82 13.46 -9.21
CA HIS A 519 -11.81 14.34 -8.04
C HIS A 519 -12.78 13.87 -6.94
N GLY A 520 -12.90 14.66 -5.87
CA GLY A 520 -13.85 14.42 -4.80
C GLY A 520 -13.51 13.18 -3.98
N PHE A 521 -12.23 12.95 -3.73
CA PHE A 521 -11.80 11.73 -3.05
C PHE A 521 -12.42 11.62 -1.65
N ASN A 522 -12.98 10.46 -1.34
CA ASN A 522 -13.52 10.15 -0.03
C ASN A 522 -12.36 9.83 0.95
N PRO A 523 -12.15 10.64 2.02
CA PRO A 523 -11.00 10.47 2.90
C PRO A 523 -10.94 9.07 3.53
N ILE A 524 -9.73 8.54 3.65
CA ILE A 524 -9.52 7.25 4.32
C ILE A 524 -9.54 7.51 5.83
N SER A 525 -10.40 6.80 6.57
CA SER A 525 -10.41 6.87 8.02
C SER A 525 -9.10 6.30 8.61
N ASP A 526 -8.52 7.05 9.55
CA ASP A 526 -7.45 6.50 10.39
C ASP A 526 -7.98 5.36 11.25
N ILE A 527 -7.13 4.39 11.58
CA ILE A 527 -7.53 3.24 12.40
C ILE A 527 -7.98 3.63 13.82
N TYR A 528 -7.61 4.83 14.28
CA TYR A 528 -7.99 5.40 15.56
C TYR A 528 -9.12 6.45 15.49
N ALA A 529 -9.70 6.67 14.31
CA ALA A 529 -10.75 7.67 14.09
C ALA A 529 -12.12 7.27 14.64
#